data_AF-A0AAU4LT45-F1
#
_entry.id   AF-A0AAU4LT45-F1
#
_cell.length_a   1.000
_cell.length_b   1.000
_cell.length_c   1.000
_cell.angle_alpha   90.00
_cell.angle_beta   90.00
_cell.angle_gamma   90.00
#
_symmetry.space_group_name_H-M   'P 1'
#
loop_
_entity.id
_entity.type
_entity.pdbx_description
1 polymer ?
#
loop_
_entity_poly.entity_id
_entity_poly.type
_entity_poly.pdbx_seq_one_letter_code
_entity_poly.pdbx_strand_id
1 'polypeptide(L)'
;MADPAIPADLRWIRAAPDGEQGPGPWIEVAFGPDEFVYLRETSDPGNVVTTTMTKWDAFTRGVTAGEFDHFAELDGAGSDAPS
;
A
#
# COMPACT_ATOMS: atom_id res chain seq x y z
N MET A 1 -10.09 -17.44 8.09
CA MET A 1 -11.08 -16.34 8.02
C MET A 1 -11.33 -16.11 6.54
N ALA A 2 -12.60 -16.08 6.11
CA ALA A 2 -12.89 -15.65 4.74
C ALA A 2 -12.51 -14.18 4.60
N ASP A 3 -12.08 -13.76 3.40
CA ASP A 3 -11.86 -12.34 3.14
C ASP A 3 -13.19 -11.60 3.30
N PRO A 4 -13.22 -10.48 4.03
CA PRO A 4 -14.42 -9.68 4.17
C PRO A 4 -14.86 -9.17 2.79
N ALA A 5 -16.17 -9.11 2.57
CA ALA A 5 -16.70 -8.50 1.35
C ALA A 5 -16.31 -7.02 1.31
N ILE A 6 -15.85 -6.56 0.14
CA ILE A 6 -15.44 -5.16 -0.05
C ILE A 6 -16.70 -4.29 -0.20
N PRO A 7 -16.91 -3.28 0.65
CA PRO A 7 -18.05 -2.36 0.49
C PRO A 7 -17.96 -1.56 -0.82
N ALA A 8 -19.10 -1.37 -1.48
CA ALA A 8 -19.16 -0.69 -2.78
C ALA A 8 -19.02 0.84 -2.69
N ASP A 9 -19.26 1.42 -1.51
CA ASP A 9 -19.30 2.86 -1.23
C ASP A 9 -18.04 3.38 -0.52
N LEU A 10 -16.94 2.62 -0.57
CA LEU A 10 -15.65 3.05 -0.03
C LEU A 10 -15.17 4.34 -0.70
N ARG A 11 -14.75 5.30 0.14
CA ARG A 11 -14.05 6.50 -0.31
C ARG A 11 -12.55 6.20 -0.41
N TRP A 12 -12.06 6.10 -1.63
CA TRP A 12 -10.65 5.88 -1.93
C TRP A 12 -9.85 7.19 -1.90
N ILE A 13 -8.72 7.16 -1.20
CA ILE A 13 -7.75 8.24 -1.09
C ILE A 13 -6.50 7.80 -1.84
N ARG A 14 -6.19 8.50 -2.93
CA ARG A 14 -5.01 8.22 -3.74
C ARG A 14 -3.76 8.80 -3.07
N ALA A 15 -2.78 7.95 -2.79
CA ALA A 15 -1.46 8.34 -2.28
C ALA A 15 -0.56 8.74 -3.45
N ALA A 16 -0.78 9.95 -3.98
CA ALA A 16 0.02 10.55 -5.04
C ALA A 16 0.42 11.99 -4.64
N PRO A 17 1.55 12.51 -5.15
CA PRO A 17 1.89 13.93 -5.00
C PRO A 17 0.78 14.86 -5.51
N ASP A 18 0.68 16.05 -4.93
CA ASP A 18 -0.31 17.04 -5.32
C ASP A 18 -0.14 17.44 -6.80
N GLY A 19 -1.25 17.43 -7.54
CA GLY A 19 -1.28 17.83 -8.95
C GLY A 19 -0.90 16.73 -9.96
N GLU A 20 -0.46 15.55 -9.50
CA GLU A 20 -0.20 14.39 -10.36
C GLU A 20 -1.49 13.86 -11.01
N GLN A 21 -1.43 13.59 -12.31
CA GLN A 21 -2.55 13.08 -13.11
C GLN A 21 -2.20 11.73 -13.75
N GLY A 22 -3.22 11.00 -14.20
CA GLY A 22 -3.03 9.70 -14.86
C GLY A 22 -3.02 8.51 -13.89
N PRO A 23 -2.88 7.29 -14.43
CA PRO A 23 -3.05 6.06 -13.64
C PRO A 23 -1.94 5.88 -12.60
N GLY A 24 -0.68 6.17 -12.96
CA GLY A 24 0.51 6.01 -12.12
C GLY A 24 0.63 4.66 -11.40
N PRO A 25 1.73 4.41 -10.67
CA PRO A 25 1.81 3.27 -9.76
C PRO A 25 1.23 3.66 -8.37
N TRP A 26 0.11 4.38 -8.34
CA TRP A 26 -0.40 4.93 -7.09
C TRP A 26 -1.17 3.89 -6.30
N ILE A 27 -0.87 3.80 -5.00
CA ILE A 27 -1.72 3.09 -4.05
C ILE A 27 -2.89 3.98 -3.68
N GLU A 28 -4.09 3.39 -3.67
CA GLU A 28 -5.28 3.99 -3.09
C GLU A 28 -5.62 3.28 -1.78
N VAL A 29 -6.03 4.06 -0.79
CA VAL A 29 -6.40 3.57 0.54
C VAL A 29 -7.82 3.98 0.87
N ALA A 30 -8.62 3.08 1.42
CA ALA A 30 -9.95 3.38 1.95
C ALA A 30 -10.12 2.83 3.37
N PHE A 31 -10.78 3.59 4.22
CA PHE A 31 -11.16 3.19 5.57
C PHE A 31 -12.64 2.81 5.56
N GLY A 32 -12.94 1.57 5.94
CA GLY A 32 -14.29 1.02 5.91
C GLY A 32 -14.84 0.67 7.29
N PRO A 33 -15.98 -0.03 7.33
CA PRO A 33 -16.59 -0.48 8.57
C PRO A 33 -15.72 -1.53 9.28
N ASP A 34 -16.05 -1.81 10.54
CA ASP A 34 -15.45 -2.87 11.34
C ASP A 34 -13.92 -2.78 11.45
N GLU A 35 -13.39 -1.55 11.45
CA GLU A 35 -11.95 -1.28 11.55
C GLU A 35 -11.14 -1.90 10.40
N PHE A 36 -11.74 -2.11 9.21
CA PHE A 36 -11.01 -2.56 8.03
C PHE A 36 -10.39 -1.41 7.25
N VAL A 37 -9.18 -1.67 6.74
CA VAL A 37 -8.46 -0.79 5.81
C VAL A 37 -8.23 -1.56 4.52
N TYR A 38 -8.57 -0.93 3.40
CA TYR A 38 -8.50 -1.51 2.07
C TYR A 38 -7.45 -0.77 1.26
N LEU A 39 -6.59 -1.53 0.59
CA LEU A 39 -5.55 -1.01 -0.29
C LEU A 39 -5.70 -1.62 -1.68
N ARG A 40 -5.45 -0.82 -2.71
CA ARG A 40 -5.40 -1.29 -4.11
C ARG A 40 -4.47 -0.43 -4.93
N GLU A 41 -4.06 -0.92 -6.08
CA GLU A 41 -3.39 -0.10 -7.09
C GLU A 41 -4.40 0.62 -7.97
N THR A 42 -4.09 1.86 -8.36
CA THR A 42 -4.94 2.65 -9.26
C THR A 42 -5.09 1.99 -10.63
N SER A 43 -4.05 1.29 -11.12
CA SER A 43 -4.06 0.54 -12.39
C SER A 43 -4.74 -0.82 -12.32
N ASP A 44 -4.95 -1.39 -11.13
CA ASP A 44 -5.63 -2.67 -10.92
C ASP A 44 -6.64 -2.59 -9.76
N PRO A 45 -7.77 -1.86 -9.95
CA PRO A 45 -8.69 -1.55 -8.87
C PRO A 45 -9.51 -2.77 -8.39
N GLY A 46 -9.42 -3.91 -9.09
CA GLY A 46 -10.08 -5.16 -8.73
C GLY A 46 -9.29 -6.00 -7.74
N ASN A 47 -7.98 -5.76 -7.62
CA ASN A 47 -7.11 -6.47 -6.69
C ASN A 47 -6.96 -5.68 -5.39
N VAL A 48 -7.78 -6.05 -4.39
CA VAL A 48 -7.87 -5.34 -3.12
C VAL A 48 -7.25 -6.16 -1.99
N VAL A 49 -6.26 -5.58 -1.32
CA VAL A 49 -5.71 -6.10 -0.07
C VAL A 49 -6.52 -5.54 1.08
N THR A 50 -6.99 -6.40 1.97
CA THR A 50 -7.71 -5.99 3.19
C THR A 50 -6.86 -6.26 4.43
N THR A 51 -6.77 -5.27 5.30
CA THR A 51 -6.11 -5.36 6.62
C THR A 51 -6.98 -4.72 7.68
N THR A 52 -6.55 -4.75 8.94
CA THR A 52 -7.26 -4.10 10.06
C THR A 52 -6.59 -2.78 10.42
N MET A 53 -7.32 -1.89 11.07
CA MET A 53 -6.83 -0.61 11.55
C MET A 53 -5.64 -0.78 12.50
N THR A 54 -5.66 -1.80 13.36
CA THR A 54 -4.53 -2.14 14.24
C THR A 54 -3.27 -2.51 13.46
N LYS A 55 -3.39 -3.33 12.41
CA LYS A 55 -2.24 -3.71 11.57
C LYS A 55 -1.77 -2.55 10.72
N TRP A 56 -2.69 -1.73 10.24
CA TRP A 56 -2.39 -0.51 9.51
C TRP A 56 -1.58 0.48 10.36
N ASP A 57 -1.99 0.74 11.60
CA ASP A 57 -1.25 1.63 12.52
C ASP A 57 0.16 1.09 12.86
N ALA A 58 0.29 -0.22 13.05
CA ALA A 58 1.61 -0.83 13.25
C ALA A 58 2.50 -0.67 12.00
N PHE A 59 1.93 -0.89 10.82
CA PHE A 59 2.63 -0.75 9.55
C PHE A 59 3.10 0.70 9.30
N THR A 60 2.22 1.70 9.46
CA THR A 60 2.58 3.11 9.23
C THR A 60 3.65 3.60 10.20
N ARG A 61 3.66 3.12 11.44
CA ARG A 61 4.74 3.39 12.41
C ARG A 61 6.07 2.82 11.97
N GLY A 62 6.10 1.57 11.49
CA GLY A 62 7.31 0.94 10.96
C GLY A 62 7.86 1.70 9.75
N VAL A 63 6.98 2.07 8.80
CA VAL A 63 7.34 2.92 7.64
C VAL A 63 7.94 4.25 8.09
N THR A 64 7.29 4.95 9.02
CA THR A 64 7.78 6.24 9.52
C THR A 64 9.09 6.13 10.29
N ALA A 65 9.35 4.98 10.92
CA ALA A 65 10.60 4.70 11.63
C ALA A 65 11.77 4.34 10.69
N GLY A 66 11.55 4.29 9.37
CA GLY A 66 12.56 3.88 8.40
C GLY A 66 12.82 2.37 8.41
N GLU A 67 11.91 1.56 8.97
CA GLU A 67 12.10 0.11 9.06
C GLU A 67 12.30 -0.54 7.69
N PHE A 68 11.79 0.09 6.61
CA PHE A 68 11.84 -0.43 5.25
C PHE A 68 12.90 0.24 4.35
N ASP A 69 13.68 1.19 4.85
CA ASP A 69 14.62 1.97 4.02
C ASP A 69 15.71 1.07 3.39
N HIS A 70 16.07 -0.01 4.08
CA HIS A 70 17.04 -1.00 3.61
C HIS A 70 16.58 -1.81 2.38
N PHE A 71 15.30 -1.76 2.01
CA PHE A 71 14.81 -2.39 0.77
C PHE A 71 15.02 -1.52 -0.47
N ALA A 72 15.29 -0.21 -0.30
CA ALA A 72 15.51 0.71 -1.41
C ALA A 72 16.90 0.55 -2.06
N GLU A 73 17.85 -0.12 -1.38
CA GLU A 73 19.23 -0.30 -1.86
C GLU A 73 19.39 -1.47 -2.85
N LEU A 74 18.34 -2.27 -3.10
CA LEU A 74 18.38 -3.44 -3.98
C LEU A 74 18.54 -3.09 -5.48
N ASP A 75 18.42 -1.81 -5.84
CA ASP A 75 18.64 -1.32 -7.22
C ASP A 75 20.13 -1.02 -7.53
N GLY A 76 21.06 -1.20 -6.58
CA GLY A 76 22.47 -0.80 -6.73
C GLY A 76 23.54 -1.89 -6.59
N ALA A 77 23.25 -3.07 -6.04
CA ALA A 77 24.27 -4.10 -5.73
C ALA A 77 24.08 -5.37 -6.58
N GLY A 78 24.21 -5.22 -7.89
CA GLY A 78 24.28 -6.31 -8.86
C GLY A 78 25.65 -6.39 -9.54
N SER A 79 26.75 -6.29 -8.80
CA SER A 79 28.09 -6.54 -9.34
C SER A 79 29.05 -7.01 -8.26
N ASP A 80 28.93 -8.28 -7.87
CA ASP A 80 30.10 -9.08 -7.47
C ASP A 80 29.73 -10.57 -7.56
N ALA A 81 29.78 -11.10 -8.78
CA ALA A 81 30.00 -12.53 -8.97
C ALA A 81 31.51 -12.76 -8.90
N PRO A 82 32.02 -13.59 -7.97
CA PRO A 82 33.44 -13.91 -7.91
C PRO A 82 33.84 -14.66 -9.19
N SER A 83 34.97 -14.24 -9.77
CA SER A 83 35.61 -14.86 -10.94
C SER A 83 36.11 -16.28 -10.67
#